data_AF-A0A3B9GZ47-F1
#
_entry.id   AF-A0A3B9GZ47-F1
#
_cell.length_a   1.000
_cell.length_b   1.000
_cell.length_c   1.000
_cell.angle_alpha   90.00
_cell.angle_beta   90.00
_cell.angle_gamma   90.00
#
_symmetry.space_group_name_H-M   'P 1'
#
loop_
_entity.id
_entity.type
_entity.pdbx_description
1 polymer ?
#
loop_
_entity_poly.entity_id
_entity_poly.type
_entity_poly.pdbx_seq_one_letter_code
_entity_poly.pdbx_strand_id
1 'polypeptide(L)'
;MNQIQDIVKTYYGETLSTSNDLKTDACTTADSPPPHVSAALAAVHDEVASKYYGCGLAIPSLLEGLKVLDLGCGAGRDVFALAKLVGPDGHVTGVDMTDAQLDVAREHEAWHAEQFGYDAPNTRFVKGYLETLGELDLEPNTFDLIISNCVINLCTDKPEVFRQAHRLLKPGGELYFSDVYADRRIPADLAADPVLYGECLSGALYWGDFQSIAKAAGFTDPRTVNHRRLGIIDPALKDKLGPIRFASVTARLIKLDGLDAACEDYGQAVIYKGGIPGMEQVFVLDAEHSIEAGRVFPVCGNTLAMLMDTRFAPYFDVVGDGATHYGLFPGCAAPDVFASTDEDEAPASPGGCCG
;
A
#
# COMPACT_ATOMS: atom_id res chain seq x y z
N MET A 1 20.58 -18.20 -2.92
CA MET A 1 20.67 -16.73 -2.86
C MET A 1 20.81 -16.24 -4.30
N ASN A 2 19.85 -15.44 -4.77
CA ASN A 2 19.77 -15.01 -6.16
C ASN A 2 20.58 -13.71 -6.36
N GLN A 3 21.31 -13.56 -7.47
CA GLN A 3 22.20 -12.41 -7.72
C GLN A 3 21.49 -11.04 -7.60
N ILE A 4 20.19 -10.99 -7.91
CA ILE A 4 19.35 -9.79 -7.77
C ILE A 4 19.11 -9.43 -6.29
N GLN A 5 18.90 -10.42 -5.42
CA GLN A 5 18.64 -10.18 -4.00
C GLN A 5 19.86 -9.55 -3.32
N ASP A 6 21.07 -9.99 -3.68
CA ASP A 6 22.31 -9.39 -3.17
C ASP A 6 22.46 -7.94 -3.66
N ILE A 7 22.11 -7.64 -4.92
CA ILE A 7 22.12 -6.27 -5.47
C ILE A 7 21.16 -5.37 -4.68
N VAL A 8 19.92 -5.81 -4.45
CA VAL A 8 18.93 -5.03 -3.68
C VAL A 8 19.41 -4.81 -2.25
N LYS A 9 19.91 -5.86 -1.61
CA LYS A 9 20.40 -5.78 -0.23
C LYS A 9 21.59 -4.82 -0.10
N THR A 10 22.56 -4.88 -1.01
CA THR A 10 23.70 -3.95 -1.02
C THR A 10 23.26 -2.53 -1.37
N TYR A 11 22.33 -2.35 -2.31
CA TYR A 11 21.86 -1.03 -2.70
C TYR A 11 21.16 -0.31 -1.53
N TYR A 12 20.17 -0.95 -0.91
CA TYR A 12 19.40 -0.36 0.20
C TYR A 12 20.09 -0.47 1.58
N GLY A 13 21.02 -1.42 1.75
CA GLY A 13 21.75 -1.62 3.00
C GLY A 13 23.06 -0.85 3.11
N GLU A 14 23.74 -0.57 1.99
CA GLU A 14 25.09 0.01 1.98
C GLU A 14 25.26 1.23 1.07
N THR A 15 24.46 1.34 -0.01
CA THR A 15 24.69 2.36 -1.06
C THR A 15 23.81 3.61 -0.89
N LEU A 16 22.56 3.44 -0.49
CA LEU A 16 21.61 4.54 -0.29
C LEU A 16 21.87 5.26 1.04
N SER A 17 22.27 6.53 0.97
CA SER A 17 22.56 7.34 2.15
C SER A 17 21.47 8.37 2.48
N THR A 18 20.76 8.90 1.46
CA THR A 18 19.61 9.82 1.65
C THR A 18 18.56 9.67 0.54
N SER A 19 17.31 10.08 0.79
CA SER A 19 16.21 10.06 -0.20
C SER A 19 16.39 11.05 -1.37
N ASN A 20 17.38 11.95 -1.30
CA ASN A 20 17.68 12.92 -2.36
C ASN A 20 18.49 12.31 -3.52
N ASP A 21 18.89 11.04 -3.42
CA ASP A 21 19.69 10.34 -4.44
C ASP A 21 18.82 9.71 -5.56
N LEU A 22 17.49 9.81 -5.46
CA LEU A 22 16.52 9.22 -6.40
C LEU A 22 16.38 10.08 -7.67
N LYS A 23 16.41 9.45 -8.85
CA LYS A 23 16.40 10.13 -10.17
C LYS A 23 15.01 10.25 -10.79
N THR A 24 13.98 9.82 -10.07
CA THR A 24 12.59 9.81 -10.50
C THR A 24 11.70 10.56 -9.49
N ASP A 25 10.56 11.09 -9.95
CA ASP A 25 9.55 11.67 -9.06
C ASP A 25 8.69 10.60 -8.35
N ALA A 26 9.01 9.31 -8.58
CA ALA A 26 8.38 8.16 -7.96
C ALA A 26 8.24 8.33 -6.45
N CYS A 27 9.23 8.97 -5.81
CA CYS A 27 9.34 9.12 -4.36
C CYS A 27 8.73 10.41 -3.79
N THR A 28 8.00 11.18 -4.59
CA THR A 28 7.31 12.40 -4.13
C THR A 28 5.83 12.13 -3.93
N THR A 29 5.35 12.14 -2.69
CA THR A 29 3.89 12.16 -2.43
C THR A 29 3.38 13.57 -2.68
N ALA A 30 2.43 13.71 -3.62
CA ALA A 30 1.80 15.00 -3.92
C ALA A 30 0.90 15.50 -2.77
N ASP A 31 0.33 14.59 -1.97
CA ASP A 31 -0.58 14.93 -0.88
C ASP A 31 0.06 14.85 0.51
N SER A 32 -0.29 15.83 1.35
CA SER A 32 0.06 15.79 2.77
C SER A 32 -0.76 14.70 3.49
N PRO A 33 -0.13 13.84 4.31
CA PRO A 33 -0.84 12.85 5.10
C PRO A 33 -1.93 13.49 5.98
N PRO A 34 -3.03 12.77 6.29
CA PRO A 34 -4.01 13.25 7.25
C PRO A 34 -3.34 13.69 8.57
N PRO A 35 -3.88 14.70 9.29
CA PRO A 35 -3.20 15.27 10.45
C PRO A 35 -2.79 14.25 11.52
N HIS A 36 -3.61 13.23 11.76
CA HIS A 36 -3.31 12.18 12.72
C HIS A 36 -2.13 11.29 12.27
N VAL A 37 -2.01 11.01 10.96
CA VAL A 37 -0.87 10.27 10.40
C VAL A 37 0.39 11.13 10.43
N SER A 38 0.28 12.41 10.05
CA SER A 38 1.38 13.37 10.16
C SER A 38 1.90 13.47 11.59
N ALA A 39 1.01 13.51 12.59
CA ALA A 39 1.39 13.52 14.00
C ALA A 39 2.08 12.22 14.43
N ALA A 40 1.63 11.06 13.94
CA ALA A 40 2.26 9.78 14.23
C ALA A 40 3.68 9.70 13.62
N LEU A 41 3.85 10.14 12.38
CA LEU A 41 5.15 10.22 11.70
C LEU A 41 6.11 11.18 12.41
N ALA A 42 5.61 12.33 12.88
CA ALA A 42 6.41 13.30 13.63
C ALA A 42 6.82 12.81 15.02
N ALA A 43 6.16 11.78 15.54
CA ALA A 43 6.50 11.16 16.82
C ALA A 43 7.54 10.02 16.69
N VAL A 44 8.00 9.72 15.46
CA VAL A 44 9.06 8.72 15.21
C VAL A 44 10.42 9.33 15.52
N HIS A 45 11.32 8.55 16.12
CA HIS A 45 12.69 8.97 16.43
C HIS A 45 13.46 9.42 15.18
N ASP A 46 14.22 10.50 15.29
CA ASP A 46 14.95 11.14 14.16
C ASP A 46 15.89 10.16 13.44
N GLU A 47 16.58 9.27 14.18
CA GLU A 47 17.45 8.28 13.56
C GLU A 47 16.66 7.30 12.68
N VAL A 48 15.49 6.86 13.14
CA VAL A 48 14.62 5.96 12.37
C VAL A 48 14.04 6.69 11.17
N ALA A 49 13.55 7.91 11.38
CA ALA A 49 12.95 8.73 10.32
C ALA A 49 13.95 9.07 9.20
N SER A 50 15.22 9.30 9.54
CA SER A 50 16.26 9.63 8.56
C SER A 50 16.73 8.46 7.70
N LYS A 51 16.46 7.21 8.11
CA LYS A 51 16.84 5.96 7.39
C LYS A 51 15.69 5.39 6.54
N TYR A 52 14.77 6.24 6.08
CA TYR A 52 13.62 5.84 5.27
C TYR A 52 13.82 6.13 3.78
N TYR A 53 13.44 5.16 2.94
CA TYR A 53 13.63 5.21 1.48
C TYR A 53 12.37 4.89 0.67
N GLY A 54 11.18 4.89 1.29
CA GLY A 54 9.93 4.57 0.60
C GLY A 54 9.37 5.75 -0.20
N CYS A 55 8.44 5.44 -1.12
CA CYS A 55 7.96 6.39 -2.12
C CYS A 55 6.64 7.08 -1.77
N GLY A 56 5.94 6.63 -0.72
CA GLY A 56 4.78 7.36 -0.24
C GLY A 56 4.22 6.96 1.13
N LEU A 57 2.90 6.97 1.27
CA LEU A 57 2.19 6.64 2.50
C LEU A 57 1.11 5.59 2.22
N ALA A 58 1.33 4.36 2.69
CA ALA A 58 0.38 3.25 2.54
C ALA A 58 -0.36 2.97 3.87
N ILE A 59 -0.93 4.00 4.50
CA ILE A 59 -1.60 3.89 5.80
C ILE A 59 -3.12 4.12 5.62
N PRO A 60 -3.96 3.08 5.74
CA PRO A 60 -5.42 3.23 5.67
C PRO A 60 -6.02 3.74 6.99
N SER A 61 -7.29 4.10 6.96
CA SER A 61 -8.05 4.50 8.16
C SER A 61 -8.51 3.31 9.01
N LEU A 62 -9.03 3.61 10.21
CA LEU A 62 -9.54 2.65 11.21
C LEU A 62 -8.49 1.60 11.63
N LEU A 63 -7.45 2.05 12.34
CA LEU A 63 -6.31 1.22 12.72
C LEU A 63 -6.30 0.80 14.20
N GLU A 64 -7.11 1.44 15.04
CA GLU A 64 -7.11 1.20 16.48
C GLU A 64 -7.36 -0.29 16.80
N GLY A 65 -6.48 -0.87 17.63
CA GLY A 65 -6.52 -2.27 18.05
C GLY A 65 -6.11 -3.29 16.98
N LEU A 66 -5.73 -2.87 15.77
CA LEU A 66 -5.38 -3.81 14.70
C LEU A 66 -4.03 -4.50 14.92
N LYS A 67 -3.92 -5.73 14.44
CA LYS A 67 -2.64 -6.41 14.20
C LYS A 67 -2.18 -6.14 12.78
N VAL A 68 -1.08 -5.42 12.63
CA VAL A 68 -0.54 -4.97 11.35
C VAL A 68 0.77 -5.66 11.04
N LEU A 69 0.98 -6.02 9.78
CA LEU A 69 2.28 -6.49 9.25
C LEU A 69 2.79 -5.51 8.21
N ASP A 70 4.02 -5.04 8.36
CA ASP A 70 4.72 -4.19 7.39
C ASP A 70 5.79 -5.02 6.64
N LEU A 71 5.67 -5.08 5.31
CA LEU A 71 6.56 -5.83 4.43
C LEU A 71 7.66 -4.91 3.88
N GLY A 72 8.91 -5.18 4.28
CA GLY A 72 10.06 -4.36 3.94
C GLY A 72 10.17 -3.12 4.82
N CYS A 73 10.10 -3.33 6.12
CA CYS A 73 9.95 -2.27 7.11
C CYS A 73 11.18 -1.37 7.30
N GLY A 74 12.37 -1.76 6.81
CA GLY A 74 13.61 -1.03 7.01
C GLY A 74 13.90 -0.76 8.50
N ALA A 75 14.28 0.48 8.83
CA ALA A 75 14.50 0.93 10.21
C ALA A 75 13.21 1.09 11.03
N GLY A 76 12.04 0.84 10.43
CA GLY A 76 10.76 0.78 11.15
C GLY A 76 9.98 2.10 11.21
N ARG A 77 10.23 3.08 10.33
CA ARG A 77 9.48 4.35 10.33
C ARG A 77 7.97 4.12 10.30
N ASP A 78 7.51 3.34 9.33
CA ASP A 78 6.08 3.05 9.16
C ASP A 78 5.58 2.14 10.28
N VAL A 79 6.38 1.18 10.74
CA VAL A 79 6.07 0.34 11.92
C VAL A 79 5.81 1.19 13.17
N PHE A 80 6.64 2.17 13.49
CA PHE A 80 6.46 3.00 14.69
C PHE A 80 5.32 4.01 14.54
N ALA A 81 5.13 4.58 13.35
CA ALA A 81 3.96 5.42 13.09
C ALA A 81 2.66 4.61 13.24
N LEU A 82 2.60 3.41 12.68
CA LEU A 82 1.49 2.49 12.85
C LEU A 82 1.32 2.07 14.31
N ALA A 83 2.42 1.80 15.03
CA ALA A 83 2.39 1.44 16.44
C ALA A 83 1.71 2.51 17.31
N LYS A 84 1.88 3.80 16.94
CA LYS A 84 1.12 4.89 17.54
C LYS A 84 -0.36 4.86 17.15
N LEU A 85 -0.67 4.65 15.88
CA LEU A 85 -2.03 4.69 15.33
C LEU A 85 -2.91 3.52 15.76
N VAL A 86 -2.33 2.32 15.93
CA VAL A 86 -3.06 1.14 16.41
C VAL A 86 -3.31 1.18 17.92
N GLY A 87 -2.63 2.05 18.66
CA GLY A 87 -2.79 2.18 20.10
C GLY A 87 -2.13 1.04 20.90
N PRO A 88 -2.24 1.09 22.24
CA PRO A 88 -1.61 0.10 23.13
C PRO A 88 -2.19 -1.32 23.01
N ASP A 89 -3.44 -1.43 22.55
CA ASP A 89 -4.13 -2.72 22.34
C ASP A 89 -3.85 -3.33 20.94
N GLY A 90 -3.27 -2.54 20.03
CA GLY A 90 -2.84 -3.00 18.72
C GLY A 90 -1.42 -3.55 18.72
N HIS A 91 -0.99 -4.11 17.59
CA HIS A 91 0.37 -4.65 17.45
C HIS A 91 0.87 -4.50 16.02
N VAL A 92 2.15 -4.16 15.85
CA VAL A 92 2.76 -4.02 14.52
C VAL A 92 3.99 -4.90 14.40
N THR A 93 4.00 -5.80 13.41
CA THR A 93 5.16 -6.60 13.06
C THR A 93 5.80 -6.04 11.79
N GLY A 94 7.10 -5.77 11.81
CA GLY A 94 7.87 -5.44 10.61
C GLY A 94 8.74 -6.61 10.15
N VAL A 95 8.79 -6.86 8.84
CA VAL A 95 9.72 -7.83 8.23
C VAL A 95 10.70 -7.10 7.33
N ASP A 96 12.00 -7.36 7.50
CA ASP A 96 13.05 -6.89 6.58
C ASP A 96 14.17 -7.93 6.46
N MET A 97 14.92 -7.88 5.36
CA MET A 97 16.07 -8.78 5.12
C MET A 97 17.40 -8.24 5.68
N THR A 98 17.45 -6.97 6.07
CA THR A 98 18.68 -6.22 6.34
C THR A 98 18.94 -6.09 7.84
N ASP A 99 20.00 -6.74 8.34
CA ASP A 99 20.38 -6.68 9.77
C ASP A 99 20.59 -5.25 10.25
N ALA A 100 21.34 -4.43 9.50
CA ALA A 100 21.66 -3.06 9.87
C ALA A 100 20.41 -2.16 10.04
N GLN A 101 19.34 -2.42 9.28
CA GLN A 101 18.08 -1.69 9.40
C GLN A 101 17.29 -2.19 10.63
N LEU A 102 17.19 -3.51 10.80
CA LEU A 102 16.49 -4.11 11.93
C LEU A 102 17.16 -3.82 13.28
N ASP A 103 18.48 -3.68 13.33
CA ASP A 103 19.21 -3.35 14.54
C ASP A 103 18.81 -1.95 15.03
N VAL A 104 18.77 -0.96 14.12
CA VAL A 104 18.26 0.40 14.42
C VAL A 104 16.82 0.33 14.91
N ALA A 105 15.97 -0.42 14.22
CA ALA A 105 14.56 -0.55 14.60
C ALA A 105 14.42 -1.08 16.04
N ARG A 106 15.11 -2.18 16.35
CA ARG A 106 15.09 -2.83 17.68
C ARG A 106 15.64 -1.94 18.79
N GLU A 107 16.70 -1.18 18.52
CA GLU A 107 17.29 -0.24 19.48
C GLU A 107 16.30 0.86 19.91
N HIS A 108 15.33 1.20 19.06
CA HIS A 108 14.38 2.28 19.29
C HIS A 108 13.00 1.82 19.78
N GLU A 109 12.76 0.52 19.97
CA GLU A 109 11.45 0.00 20.42
C GLU A 109 11.03 0.56 21.78
N ALA A 110 11.93 0.51 22.76
CA ALA A 110 11.67 1.00 24.11
C ALA A 110 11.44 2.52 24.14
N TRP A 111 12.20 3.27 23.33
CA TRP A 111 12.03 4.71 23.23
C TRP A 111 10.64 5.08 22.72
N HIS A 112 10.16 4.43 21.64
CA HIS A 112 8.83 4.71 21.11
C HIS A 112 7.73 4.31 22.08
N ALA A 113 7.86 3.18 22.78
CA ALA A 113 6.91 2.79 23.83
C ALA A 113 6.80 3.88 24.91
N GLU A 114 7.93 4.39 25.40
CA GLU A 114 7.97 5.49 26.39
C GLU A 114 7.35 6.77 25.83
N GLN A 115 7.74 7.21 24.63
CA GLN A 115 7.18 8.40 23.99
C GLN A 115 5.67 8.30 23.77
N PHE A 116 5.16 7.10 23.49
CA PHE A 116 3.74 6.89 23.25
C PHE A 116 2.94 6.72 24.53
N GLY A 117 3.61 6.56 25.68
CA GLY A 117 3.00 6.35 26.99
C GLY A 117 2.52 4.91 27.23
N TYR A 118 3.20 3.93 26.62
CA TYR A 118 2.86 2.51 26.72
C TYR A 118 3.78 1.79 27.72
N ASP A 119 3.23 0.79 28.42
CA ASP A 119 3.98 0.01 29.42
C ASP A 119 5.08 -0.87 28.79
N ALA A 120 4.92 -1.23 27.52
CA ALA A 120 5.86 -2.02 26.74
C ALA A 120 5.73 -1.70 25.24
N PRO A 121 6.75 -2.02 24.42
CA PRO A 121 6.62 -1.93 22.97
C PRO A 121 5.49 -2.81 22.45
N ASN A 122 4.67 -2.25 21.57
CA ASN A 122 3.66 -2.97 20.78
C ASN A 122 4.17 -3.30 19.37
N THR A 123 5.50 -3.34 19.19
CA THR A 123 6.19 -3.64 17.94
C THR A 123 6.89 -5.00 17.99
N ARG A 124 7.18 -5.58 16.83
CA ARG A 124 8.04 -6.77 16.66
C ARG A 124 8.79 -6.69 15.34
N PHE A 125 10.10 -6.87 15.34
CA PHE A 125 10.92 -6.84 14.12
C PHE A 125 11.52 -8.21 13.77
N VAL A 126 11.10 -8.77 12.64
CA VAL A 126 11.46 -10.11 12.17
C VAL A 126 12.39 -10.03 10.96
N LYS A 127 13.49 -10.79 11.00
CA LYS A 127 14.40 -10.92 9.86
C LYS A 127 13.87 -11.96 8.88
N GLY A 128 13.75 -11.60 7.60
CA GLY A 128 13.31 -12.54 6.57
C GLY A 128 13.23 -11.92 5.18
N TYR A 129 13.07 -12.78 4.18
CA TYR A 129 12.72 -12.36 2.81
C TYR A 129 11.20 -12.41 2.64
N LEU A 130 10.66 -11.48 1.84
CA LEU A 130 9.22 -11.45 1.59
C LEU A 130 8.75 -12.66 0.77
N GLU A 131 9.63 -13.22 -0.07
CA GLU A 131 9.36 -14.44 -0.83
C GLU A 131 9.35 -15.69 0.05
N THR A 132 9.83 -15.62 1.29
CA THR A 132 9.88 -16.76 2.22
C THR A 132 9.14 -16.51 3.53
N LEU A 133 8.11 -15.63 3.52
CA LEU A 133 7.25 -15.38 4.69
C LEU A 133 6.65 -16.65 5.31
N GLY A 134 6.49 -17.72 4.53
CA GLY A 134 6.02 -19.02 5.01
C GLY A 134 7.03 -19.78 5.90
N GLU A 135 8.30 -19.39 5.90
CA GLU A 135 9.37 -19.95 6.72
C GLU A 135 9.57 -19.17 8.03
N LEU A 136 8.96 -17.99 8.14
CA LEU A 136 9.02 -17.15 9.32
C LEU A 136 7.99 -17.59 10.36
N ASP A 137 8.22 -17.21 11.61
CA ASP A 137 7.32 -17.43 12.74
C ASP A 137 6.10 -16.47 12.70
N LEU A 138 5.30 -16.63 11.64
CA LEU A 138 4.11 -15.87 11.30
C LEU A 138 2.94 -16.81 11.00
N GLU A 139 2.04 -16.89 11.98
CA GLU A 139 0.86 -17.75 11.91
C GLU A 139 -0.15 -17.27 10.85
N PRO A 140 -0.81 -18.19 10.11
CA PRO A 140 -1.85 -17.82 9.16
C PRO A 140 -3.05 -17.15 9.86
N ASN A 141 -3.79 -16.31 9.14
CA ASN A 141 -4.97 -15.61 9.66
C ASN A 141 -4.71 -14.80 10.95
N THR A 142 -3.56 -14.13 11.03
CA THR A 142 -3.14 -13.38 12.22
C THR A 142 -3.34 -11.87 12.09
N PHE A 143 -3.14 -11.34 10.88
CA PHE A 143 -3.09 -9.90 10.65
C PHE A 143 -4.42 -9.38 10.13
N ASP A 144 -4.86 -8.24 10.66
CA ASP A 144 -6.02 -7.50 10.17
C ASP A 144 -5.64 -6.65 8.94
N LEU A 145 -4.41 -6.18 8.91
CA LEU A 145 -3.86 -5.33 7.86
C LEU A 145 -2.43 -5.77 7.53
N ILE A 146 -2.12 -5.87 6.26
CA ILE A 146 -0.75 -5.93 5.75
C ILE A 146 -0.50 -4.66 4.94
N ILE A 147 0.63 -4.00 5.16
CA ILE A 147 1.06 -2.87 4.34
C ILE A 147 2.39 -3.16 3.65
N SER A 148 2.65 -2.40 2.58
CA SER A 148 3.93 -2.37 1.88
C SER A 148 4.06 -1.05 1.12
N ASN A 149 5.28 -0.56 0.96
CA ASN A 149 5.54 0.71 0.30
C ASN A 149 6.75 0.61 -0.62
N CYS A 150 6.50 0.38 -1.92
CA CYS A 150 7.51 0.25 -2.99
C CYS A 150 8.55 -0.86 -2.79
N VAL A 151 8.20 -1.94 -2.08
CA VAL A 151 9.12 -3.07 -1.86
C VAL A 151 8.78 -4.29 -2.71
N ILE A 152 7.50 -4.54 -3.02
CA ILE A 152 7.07 -5.77 -3.72
C ILE A 152 7.70 -5.85 -5.11
N ASN A 153 7.88 -4.71 -5.80
CA ASN A 153 8.58 -4.67 -7.08
C ASN A 153 10.03 -5.15 -7.06
N LEU A 154 10.69 -5.07 -5.90
CA LEU A 154 12.06 -5.55 -5.69
C LEU A 154 12.14 -7.05 -5.46
N CYS A 155 11.02 -7.71 -5.15
CA CYS A 155 10.94 -9.15 -4.93
C CYS A 155 11.11 -9.92 -6.24
N THR A 156 11.82 -11.04 -6.14
CA THR A 156 12.10 -11.95 -7.26
C THR A 156 10.95 -12.91 -7.55
N ASP A 157 10.18 -13.29 -6.53
CA ASP A 157 8.97 -14.12 -6.64
C ASP A 157 7.74 -13.37 -6.09
N LYS A 158 7.24 -12.42 -6.90
CA LYS A 158 6.08 -11.61 -6.55
C LYS A 158 4.81 -12.44 -6.31
N PRO A 159 4.48 -13.47 -7.13
CA PRO A 159 3.32 -14.33 -6.86
C PRO A 159 3.34 -14.97 -5.47
N GLU A 160 4.50 -15.44 -5.01
CA GLU A 160 4.64 -16.01 -3.68
C GLU A 160 4.36 -15.00 -2.56
N VAL A 161 4.83 -13.75 -2.71
CA VAL A 161 4.55 -12.66 -1.76
C VAL A 161 3.04 -12.44 -1.59
N PHE A 162 2.29 -12.34 -2.70
CA PHE A 162 0.84 -12.17 -2.64
C PHE A 162 0.14 -13.38 -2.00
N ARG A 163 0.59 -14.60 -2.32
CA ARG A 163 0.04 -15.84 -1.74
C ARG A 163 0.26 -15.90 -0.22
N GLN A 164 1.44 -15.50 0.25
CA GLN A 164 1.76 -15.46 1.68
C GLN A 164 1.00 -14.34 2.39
N ALA A 165 0.88 -13.16 1.79
CA ALA A 165 0.04 -12.09 2.33
C ALA A 165 -1.42 -12.56 2.51
N HIS A 166 -1.99 -13.21 1.50
CA HIS A 166 -3.33 -13.80 1.59
C HIS A 166 -3.44 -14.86 2.70
N ARG A 167 -2.42 -15.73 2.86
CA ARG A 167 -2.38 -16.72 3.95
C ARG A 167 -2.38 -16.06 5.34
N LEU A 168 -1.61 -15.00 5.50
CA LEU A 168 -1.36 -14.32 6.78
C LEU A 168 -2.52 -13.43 7.22
N LEU A 169 -3.30 -12.88 6.29
CA LEU A 169 -4.49 -12.09 6.58
C LEU A 169 -5.61 -12.92 7.21
N LYS A 170 -6.29 -12.36 8.20
CA LYS A 170 -7.60 -12.85 8.67
C LYS A 170 -8.64 -12.74 7.54
N PRO A 171 -9.72 -13.54 7.56
CA PRO A 171 -10.92 -13.23 6.79
C PRO A 171 -11.40 -11.79 7.10
N GLY A 172 -11.69 -11.01 6.06
CA GLY A 172 -12.03 -9.59 6.16
C GLY A 172 -10.84 -8.64 6.36
N GLY A 173 -9.62 -9.17 6.51
CA GLY A 173 -8.39 -8.38 6.53
C GLY A 173 -7.97 -7.94 5.14
N GLU A 174 -7.07 -6.95 5.04
CA GLU A 174 -6.66 -6.39 3.76
C GLU A 174 -5.14 -6.22 3.62
N LEU A 175 -4.65 -6.38 2.39
CA LEU A 175 -3.34 -5.91 1.96
C LEU A 175 -3.54 -4.52 1.32
N TYR A 176 -2.96 -3.49 1.92
CA TYR A 176 -3.03 -2.10 1.49
C TYR A 176 -1.62 -1.59 1.19
N PHE A 177 -1.29 -1.36 -0.07
CA PHE A 177 0.09 -1.08 -0.45
C PHE A 177 0.19 -0.14 -1.64
N SER A 178 1.32 0.56 -1.72
CA SER A 178 1.65 1.44 -2.85
C SER A 178 2.86 0.88 -3.59
N ASP A 179 2.78 0.81 -4.92
CA ASP A 179 3.91 0.41 -5.75
C ASP A 179 3.86 1.03 -7.16
N VAL A 180 4.94 0.87 -7.92
CA VAL A 180 5.07 1.35 -9.30
C VAL A 180 4.57 0.29 -10.30
N TYR A 181 3.78 0.71 -11.28
CA TYR A 181 3.28 -0.17 -12.33
C TYR A 181 3.58 0.40 -13.70
N ALA A 182 3.69 -0.48 -14.69
CA ALA A 182 3.91 -0.14 -16.07
C ALA A 182 2.66 -0.42 -16.92
N ASP A 183 2.44 0.40 -17.96
CA ASP A 183 1.33 0.23 -18.90
C ASP A 183 1.52 -0.98 -19.83
N ARG A 184 2.73 -1.54 -19.85
CA ARG A 184 3.13 -2.71 -20.63
C ARG A 184 4.28 -3.46 -19.93
N ARG A 185 4.55 -4.68 -20.39
CA ARG A 185 5.68 -5.49 -19.89
C ARG A 185 7.02 -4.83 -20.22
N ILE A 186 7.89 -4.74 -19.22
CA ILE A 186 9.25 -4.22 -19.37
C ILE A 186 10.08 -5.19 -20.23
N PRO A 187 10.73 -4.72 -21.32
CA PRO A 187 11.67 -5.49 -22.11
C PRO A 187 12.82 -6.09 -21.28
N ALA A 188 13.31 -7.28 -21.66
CA ALA A 188 14.29 -8.03 -20.88
C ALA A 188 15.64 -7.31 -20.71
N ASP A 189 16.06 -6.53 -21.70
CA ASP A 189 17.27 -5.70 -21.66
C ASP A 189 17.14 -4.54 -20.67
N LEU A 190 15.94 -3.96 -20.53
CA LEU A 190 15.64 -2.94 -19.52
C LEU A 190 15.50 -3.58 -18.13
N ALA A 191 14.86 -4.74 -18.03
CA ALA A 191 14.69 -5.47 -16.77
C ALA A 191 16.03 -5.85 -16.11
N ALA A 192 17.07 -6.08 -16.92
CA ALA A 192 18.42 -6.41 -16.46
C ALA A 192 19.28 -5.17 -16.12
N ASP A 193 18.77 -3.95 -16.34
CA ASP A 193 19.52 -2.73 -16.04
C ASP A 193 19.52 -2.43 -14.53
N PRO A 194 20.70 -2.38 -13.87
CA PRO A 194 20.79 -2.20 -12.42
C PRO A 194 20.38 -0.80 -11.94
N VAL A 195 20.52 0.23 -12.78
CA VAL A 195 20.12 1.61 -12.45
C VAL A 195 18.60 1.71 -12.46
N LEU A 196 17.95 1.22 -13.52
CA LEU A 196 16.49 1.22 -13.61
C LEU A 196 15.86 0.28 -12.57
N TYR A 197 16.55 -0.79 -12.17
CA TYR A 197 16.11 -1.67 -11.09
C TYR A 197 16.15 -0.96 -9.73
N GLY A 198 17.23 -0.22 -9.43
CA GLY A 198 17.34 0.58 -8.21
C GLY A 198 16.26 1.67 -8.10
N GLU A 199 15.86 2.27 -9.22
CA GLU A 199 14.77 3.25 -9.31
C GLU A 199 13.35 2.63 -9.29
N CYS A 200 13.21 1.33 -8.98
CA CYS A 200 11.94 0.60 -8.98
C CYS A 200 11.18 0.57 -10.33
N LEU A 201 11.82 0.94 -11.44
CA LEU A 201 11.19 0.97 -12.77
C LEU A 201 11.30 -0.38 -13.49
N SER A 202 12.46 -1.01 -13.47
CA SER A 202 12.68 -2.28 -14.19
C SER A 202 11.97 -3.47 -13.56
N GLY A 203 11.74 -3.42 -12.25
CA GLY A 203 10.98 -4.42 -11.51
C GLY A 203 9.46 -4.22 -11.59
N ALA A 204 8.99 -3.10 -12.15
CA ALA A 204 7.59 -2.74 -12.19
C ALA A 204 6.78 -3.76 -13.02
N LEU A 205 5.70 -4.26 -12.41
CA LEU A 205 4.78 -5.15 -13.10
C LEU A 205 3.96 -4.40 -14.14
N TYR A 206 3.68 -5.07 -15.26
CA TYR A 206 2.54 -4.69 -16.09
C TYR A 206 1.25 -4.78 -15.25
N TRP A 207 0.42 -3.74 -15.28
CA TRP A 207 -0.82 -3.66 -14.50
C TRP A 207 -1.72 -4.90 -14.64
N GLY A 208 -1.90 -5.42 -15.86
CA GLY A 208 -2.71 -6.62 -16.08
C GLY A 208 -2.09 -7.91 -15.53
N ASP A 209 -0.76 -8.01 -15.51
CA ASP A 209 -0.07 -9.14 -14.88
C ASP A 209 -0.22 -9.07 -13.35
N PHE A 210 -0.14 -7.87 -12.76
CA PHE A 210 -0.45 -7.67 -11.33
C PHE A 210 -1.86 -8.13 -10.98
N GLN A 211 -2.88 -7.67 -11.72
CA GLN A 211 -4.27 -8.07 -11.46
C GLN A 211 -4.44 -9.60 -11.54
N SER A 212 -3.76 -10.24 -12.50
CA SER A 212 -3.81 -11.70 -12.66
C SER A 212 -3.14 -12.43 -11.50
N ILE A 213 -1.98 -11.95 -11.05
CA ILE A 213 -1.24 -12.51 -9.91
C ILE A 213 -2.03 -12.36 -8.61
N ALA A 214 -2.58 -11.17 -8.34
CA ALA A 214 -3.39 -10.92 -7.14
C ALA A 214 -4.61 -11.85 -7.07
N LYS A 215 -5.33 -12.00 -8.20
CA LYS A 215 -6.47 -12.93 -8.31
C LYS A 215 -6.06 -14.38 -8.11
N ALA A 216 -4.93 -14.80 -8.69
CA ALA A 216 -4.41 -16.15 -8.51
C ALA A 216 -3.98 -16.44 -7.06
N ALA A 217 -3.58 -15.42 -6.30
CA ALA A 217 -3.25 -15.53 -4.88
C ALA A 217 -4.48 -15.62 -3.95
N GLY A 218 -5.69 -15.33 -4.47
CA GLY A 218 -6.95 -15.36 -3.71
C GLY A 218 -7.66 -14.01 -3.58
N PHE A 219 -7.03 -12.91 -4.01
CA PHE A 219 -7.64 -11.58 -3.97
C PHE A 219 -8.50 -11.35 -5.23
N THR A 220 -9.76 -11.79 -5.19
CA THR A 220 -10.64 -11.85 -6.36
C THR A 220 -10.99 -10.49 -6.97
N ASP A 221 -11.03 -9.44 -6.15
CA ASP A 221 -11.40 -8.08 -6.56
C ASP A 221 -10.40 -7.02 -6.04
N PRO A 222 -9.20 -6.89 -6.66
CA PRO A 222 -8.24 -5.85 -6.31
C PRO A 222 -8.78 -4.45 -6.65
N ARG A 223 -8.75 -3.53 -5.69
CA ARG A 223 -9.23 -2.15 -5.84
C ARG A 223 -8.09 -1.15 -5.93
N THR A 224 -8.24 -0.15 -6.80
CA THR A 224 -7.34 1.01 -6.89
C THR A 224 -7.85 2.10 -5.96
N VAL A 225 -7.07 2.47 -4.96
CA VAL A 225 -7.46 3.51 -3.98
C VAL A 225 -7.06 4.89 -4.46
N ASN A 226 -5.81 5.03 -4.91
CA ASN A 226 -5.29 6.24 -5.53
C ASN A 226 -4.25 5.85 -6.57
N HIS A 227 -4.07 6.67 -7.61
CA HIS A 227 -3.02 6.50 -8.58
C HIS A 227 -2.50 7.85 -9.07
N ARG A 228 -1.21 7.89 -9.41
CA ARG A 228 -0.56 9.07 -9.99
C ARG A 228 0.38 8.62 -11.09
N ARG A 229 0.32 9.28 -12.24
CA ARG A 229 1.27 9.04 -13.32
C ARG A 229 2.66 9.51 -12.91
N LEU A 230 3.69 8.75 -13.28
CA LEU A 230 5.07 9.10 -12.98
C LEU A 230 5.74 9.80 -14.16
N GLY A 231 6.44 10.88 -13.86
CA GLY A 231 7.27 11.62 -14.80
C GLY A 231 8.71 11.10 -14.80
N ILE A 232 9.23 10.73 -15.98
CA ILE A 232 10.66 10.45 -16.14
C ILE A 232 11.39 11.76 -16.45
N ILE A 233 12.05 12.31 -15.42
CA ILE A 233 12.75 13.61 -15.49
C ILE A 233 14.07 13.49 -16.27
N ASP A 234 14.83 12.42 -16.04
CA ASP A 234 16.12 12.18 -16.70
C ASP A 234 15.93 11.91 -18.21
N PRO A 235 16.48 12.75 -19.11
CA PRO A 235 16.31 12.57 -20.55
C PRO A 235 16.91 11.27 -21.09
N ALA A 236 18.03 10.81 -20.55
CA ALA A 236 18.67 9.58 -20.98
C ALA A 236 17.85 8.35 -20.57
N LEU A 237 17.25 8.37 -19.37
CA LEU A 237 16.30 7.33 -18.96
C LEU A 237 15.04 7.36 -19.80
N LYS A 238 14.51 8.56 -20.11
CA LYS A 238 13.33 8.72 -20.96
C LYS A 238 13.53 8.15 -22.36
N ASP A 239 14.66 8.47 -22.99
CA ASP A 239 15.02 7.92 -24.30
C ASP A 239 15.17 6.39 -24.27
N LYS A 240 15.73 5.86 -23.18
CA LYS A 240 15.90 4.42 -22.98
C LYS A 240 14.59 3.67 -22.74
N LEU A 241 13.67 4.25 -21.95
CA LEU A 241 12.37 3.67 -21.62
C LEU A 241 11.37 3.79 -22.79
N GLY A 242 11.60 4.72 -23.72
CA GLY A 242 10.78 4.92 -24.90
C GLY A 242 9.32 5.24 -24.52
N PRO A 243 8.32 4.52 -25.07
CA PRO A 243 6.90 4.84 -24.87
C PRO A 243 6.30 4.22 -23.59
N ILE A 244 7.09 3.56 -22.74
CA ILE A 244 6.58 2.93 -21.51
C ILE A 244 6.08 4.03 -20.58
N ARG A 245 4.85 3.88 -20.08
CA ARG A 245 4.28 4.77 -19.07
C ARG A 245 4.27 4.08 -17.72
N PHE A 246 4.57 4.83 -16.68
CA PHE A 246 4.58 4.36 -15.31
C PHE A 246 3.54 5.10 -14.47
N ALA A 247 3.00 4.42 -13.47
CA ALA A 247 2.11 5.01 -12.48
C ALA A 247 2.47 4.47 -11.09
N SER A 248 2.44 5.33 -10.08
CA SER A 248 2.37 4.90 -8.68
C SER A 248 0.91 4.61 -8.37
N VAL A 249 0.62 3.41 -7.87
CA VAL A 249 -0.75 3.00 -7.54
C VAL A 249 -0.79 2.49 -6.12
N THR A 250 -1.73 3.02 -5.34
CA THR A 250 -2.12 2.45 -4.05
C THR A 250 -3.28 1.51 -4.26
N ALA A 251 -3.08 0.24 -3.95
CA ALA A 251 -4.07 -0.81 -4.11
C ALA A 251 -4.55 -1.35 -2.76
N ARG A 252 -5.82 -1.77 -2.74
CA ARG A 252 -6.47 -2.46 -1.62
C ARG A 252 -6.93 -3.84 -2.08
N LEU A 253 -6.46 -4.87 -1.39
CA LEU A 253 -6.76 -6.27 -1.68
C LEU A 253 -7.34 -6.89 -0.41
N ILE A 254 -8.67 -7.02 -0.36
CA ILE A 254 -9.37 -7.57 0.81
C ILE A 254 -9.49 -9.09 0.67
N LYS A 255 -9.19 -9.82 1.73
CA LYS A 255 -9.40 -11.26 1.81
C LYS A 255 -10.86 -11.56 2.14
N LEU A 256 -11.66 -11.81 1.12
CA LEU A 256 -13.04 -12.22 1.24
C LEU A 256 -13.29 -13.43 0.35
N ASP A 257 -14.03 -14.40 0.87
CA ASP A 257 -14.48 -15.56 0.12
C ASP A 257 -15.78 -15.24 -0.61
N GLY A 258 -16.03 -15.91 -1.74
CA GLY A 258 -17.33 -15.84 -2.42
C GLY A 258 -17.63 -14.53 -3.16
N LEU A 259 -16.61 -13.71 -3.42
CA LEU A 259 -16.76 -12.55 -4.31
C LEU A 259 -17.05 -12.99 -5.75
N ASP A 260 -17.91 -12.25 -6.43
CA ASP A 260 -18.20 -12.43 -7.84
C ASP A 260 -17.00 -12.00 -8.69
N ALA A 261 -16.81 -12.67 -9.84
CA ALA A 261 -15.71 -12.35 -10.76
C ALA A 261 -15.89 -11.00 -11.47
N ALA A 262 -17.13 -10.49 -11.49
CA ALA A 262 -17.53 -9.20 -12.02
C ALA A 262 -18.35 -8.45 -10.97
N CYS A 263 -18.60 -7.16 -11.19
CA CYS A 263 -19.49 -6.39 -10.33
C CYS A 263 -20.95 -6.77 -10.63
N GLU A 264 -21.53 -7.64 -9.82
CA GLU A 264 -22.92 -8.09 -9.96
C GLU A 264 -23.87 -7.23 -9.13
N ASP A 265 -25.06 -6.97 -9.68
CA ASP A 265 -26.13 -6.17 -9.10
C ASP A 265 -27.16 -7.07 -8.42
N TYR A 266 -27.31 -6.90 -7.10
CA TYR A 266 -28.33 -7.57 -6.29
C TYR A 266 -29.39 -6.58 -5.76
N GLY A 267 -29.44 -5.35 -6.31
CA GLY A 267 -30.38 -4.31 -5.92
C GLY A 267 -30.10 -3.71 -4.55
N GLN A 268 -28.84 -3.72 -4.12
CA GLN A 268 -28.42 -3.32 -2.79
C GLN A 268 -27.80 -1.92 -2.77
N ALA A 269 -27.97 -1.23 -1.65
CA ALA A 269 -27.36 0.07 -1.38
C ALA A 269 -26.92 0.13 0.08
N VAL A 270 -26.05 1.08 0.38
CA VAL A 270 -25.59 1.35 1.74
C VAL A 270 -25.86 2.80 2.13
N ILE A 271 -25.90 3.06 3.43
CA ILE A 271 -25.90 4.40 4.01
C ILE A 271 -24.70 4.48 4.94
N TYR A 272 -23.74 5.34 4.62
CA TYR A 272 -22.63 5.62 5.55
C TYR A 272 -23.14 6.46 6.72
N LYS A 273 -22.86 6.04 7.95
CA LYS A 273 -23.31 6.72 9.18
C LYS A 273 -22.39 7.88 9.61
N GLY A 274 -21.22 8.02 9.00
CA GLY A 274 -20.19 8.93 9.49
C GLY A 274 -19.39 8.33 10.66
N GLY A 275 -18.45 9.12 11.19
CA GLY A 275 -17.75 8.82 12.44
C GLY A 275 -16.42 8.07 12.32
N ILE A 276 -15.97 7.75 11.10
CA ILE A 276 -14.58 7.31 10.88
C ILE A 276 -13.66 8.54 10.95
N PRO A 277 -12.63 8.56 11.81
CA PRO A 277 -11.70 9.70 11.89
C PRO A 277 -11.05 10.02 10.54
N GLY A 278 -11.13 11.29 10.11
CA GLY A 278 -10.65 11.76 8.81
C GLY A 278 -11.56 11.44 7.62
N MET A 279 -12.67 10.73 7.85
CA MET A 279 -13.70 10.39 6.87
C MET A 279 -15.10 10.68 7.45
N GLU A 280 -15.24 11.69 8.30
CA GLU A 280 -16.47 11.89 9.09
C GLU A 280 -17.68 12.17 8.21
N GLN A 281 -17.48 12.86 7.08
CA GLN A 281 -18.53 13.27 6.14
C GLN A 281 -18.58 12.41 4.88
N VAL A 282 -17.45 11.85 4.46
CA VAL A 282 -17.32 11.09 3.22
C VAL A 282 -16.39 9.91 3.48
N PHE A 283 -16.89 8.70 3.24
CA PHE A 283 -16.08 7.49 3.24
C PHE A 283 -15.56 7.22 1.83
N VAL A 284 -14.25 6.97 1.71
CA VAL A 284 -13.62 6.59 0.45
C VAL A 284 -13.13 5.15 0.58
N LEU A 285 -13.75 4.23 -0.16
CA LEU A 285 -13.33 2.84 -0.22
C LEU A 285 -12.15 2.68 -1.18
N ASP A 286 -12.29 3.27 -2.36
CA ASP A 286 -11.39 3.22 -3.49
C ASP A 286 -11.67 4.42 -4.43
N ALA A 287 -10.96 4.50 -5.56
CA ALA A 287 -11.06 5.62 -6.51
C ALA A 287 -12.46 5.81 -7.14
N GLU A 288 -13.32 4.79 -7.12
CA GLU A 288 -14.67 4.83 -7.71
C GLU A 288 -15.77 5.01 -6.65
N HIS A 289 -15.47 4.75 -5.37
CA HIS A 289 -16.46 4.69 -4.31
C HIS A 289 -16.23 5.75 -3.23
N SER A 290 -16.88 6.89 -3.41
CA SER A 290 -16.95 8.01 -2.46
C SER A 290 -18.38 8.16 -1.94
N ILE A 291 -18.60 7.86 -0.66
CA ILE A 291 -19.93 7.69 -0.06
C ILE A 291 -20.15 8.77 1.00
N GLU A 292 -21.05 9.70 0.72
CA GLU A 292 -21.45 10.77 1.66
C GLU A 292 -22.27 10.23 2.83
N ALA A 293 -22.01 10.73 4.03
CA ALA A 293 -22.75 10.38 5.24
C ALA A 293 -24.24 10.71 5.11
N GLY A 294 -25.10 9.77 5.49
CA GLY A 294 -26.55 9.89 5.43
C GLY A 294 -27.17 9.76 4.03
N ARG A 295 -26.36 9.59 2.97
CA ARG A 295 -26.84 9.40 1.61
C ARG A 295 -26.96 7.90 1.29
N VAL A 296 -28.08 7.50 0.66
CA VAL A 296 -28.22 6.15 0.09
C VAL A 296 -27.32 6.05 -1.15
N PHE A 297 -26.46 5.04 -1.16
CA PHE A 297 -25.46 4.82 -2.21
C PHE A 297 -25.58 3.38 -2.74
N PRO A 298 -26.01 3.17 -4.01
CA PRO A 298 -26.07 1.84 -4.62
C PRO A 298 -24.69 1.19 -4.70
N VAL A 299 -24.61 -0.12 -4.45
CA VAL A 299 -23.35 -0.88 -4.49
C VAL A 299 -23.55 -2.24 -5.16
N CYS A 300 -22.51 -2.75 -5.83
CA CYS A 300 -22.47 -4.13 -6.27
C CYS A 300 -22.28 -5.10 -5.09
N GLY A 301 -22.51 -6.40 -5.32
CA GLY A 301 -22.35 -7.44 -4.30
C GLY A 301 -20.95 -7.45 -3.67
N ASN A 302 -19.89 -7.32 -4.47
CA ASN A 302 -18.52 -7.29 -3.97
C ASN A 302 -18.27 -6.08 -3.06
N THR A 303 -18.67 -4.87 -3.48
CA THR A 303 -18.52 -3.66 -2.67
C THR A 303 -19.29 -3.80 -1.36
N LEU A 304 -20.49 -4.39 -1.38
CA LEU A 304 -21.24 -4.63 -0.15
C LEU A 304 -20.47 -5.56 0.81
N ALA A 305 -19.91 -6.66 0.31
CA ALA A 305 -19.10 -7.58 1.13
C ALA A 305 -17.86 -6.87 1.70
N MET A 306 -17.18 -6.04 0.90
CA MET A 306 -16.04 -5.23 1.37
C MET A 306 -16.40 -4.25 2.50
N LEU A 307 -17.65 -3.78 2.55
CA LEU A 307 -18.13 -2.92 3.62
C LEU A 307 -18.64 -3.70 4.84
N MET A 308 -19.40 -4.77 4.61
CA MET A 308 -20.16 -5.46 5.67
C MET A 308 -19.44 -6.65 6.29
N ASP A 309 -18.48 -7.25 5.59
CA ASP A 309 -17.71 -8.41 6.06
C ASP A 309 -16.30 -8.02 6.53
N THR A 310 -16.10 -6.73 6.83
CA THR A 310 -14.83 -6.16 7.28
C THR A 310 -15.05 -5.23 8.48
N ARG A 311 -13.97 -4.62 8.96
CA ARG A 311 -14.02 -3.63 10.04
C ARG A 311 -14.86 -2.37 9.74
N PHE A 312 -15.27 -2.16 8.49
CA PHE A 312 -16.12 -1.03 8.11
C PHE A 312 -17.59 -1.22 8.50
N ALA A 313 -18.05 -2.46 8.70
CA ALA A 313 -19.46 -2.80 8.89
C ALA A 313 -20.21 -1.96 9.94
N PRO A 314 -19.62 -1.65 11.13
CA PRO A 314 -20.30 -0.85 12.14
C PRO A 314 -20.71 0.56 11.66
N TYR A 315 -20.09 1.07 10.59
CA TYR A 315 -20.29 2.41 10.06
C TYR A 315 -21.30 2.48 8.92
N PHE A 316 -21.90 1.37 8.52
CA PHE A 316 -22.87 1.33 7.42
C PHE A 316 -24.20 0.73 7.86
N ASP A 317 -25.26 1.18 7.20
CA ASP A 317 -26.56 0.50 7.17
C ASP A 317 -26.82 0.00 5.76
N VAL A 318 -27.49 -1.15 5.62
CA VAL A 318 -27.76 -1.79 4.32
C VAL A 318 -29.23 -1.59 3.93
N VAL A 319 -29.46 -1.30 2.65
CA VAL A 319 -30.78 -1.21 2.02
C VAL A 319 -30.86 -2.29 0.94
N GLY A 320 -31.94 -3.07 0.96
CA GLY A 320 -32.14 -4.22 0.08
C GLY A 320 -31.71 -5.54 0.72
N ASP A 321 -32.38 -6.64 0.34
CA ASP A 321 -32.16 -7.98 0.90
C ASP A 321 -31.18 -8.84 0.08
N GLY A 322 -30.79 -8.39 -1.12
CA GLY A 322 -29.90 -9.11 -2.03
C GLY A 322 -30.52 -10.38 -2.64
N ALA A 323 -31.83 -10.60 -2.51
CA ALA A 323 -32.47 -11.86 -2.90
C ALA A 323 -32.66 -12.03 -4.42
N THR A 324 -32.54 -10.95 -5.19
CA THR A 324 -32.74 -10.94 -6.65
C THR A 324 -31.48 -10.44 -7.35
N HIS A 325 -30.97 -11.20 -8.32
CA HIS A 325 -29.87 -10.80 -9.20
C HIS A 325 -30.41 -10.07 -10.43
N TYR A 326 -29.89 -8.88 -10.71
CA TYR A 326 -30.31 -7.99 -11.79
C TYR A 326 -29.30 -7.96 -12.96
N GLY A 327 -28.23 -8.74 -12.89
CA GLY A 327 -27.14 -8.75 -13.88
C GLY A 327 -25.97 -7.88 -13.45
N LEU A 328 -25.26 -7.29 -14.41
CA LEU A 328 -24.09 -6.46 -14.14
C LEU A 328 -24.47 -5.13 -13.49
N PHE A 329 -23.73 -4.75 -12.45
CA PHE A 329 -23.86 -3.46 -11.80
C PHE A 329 -23.44 -2.32 -12.73
N PRO A 330 -24.30 -1.32 -12.97
CA PRO A 330 -24.02 -0.26 -13.93
C PRO A 330 -22.87 0.63 -13.44
N GLY A 331 -21.94 0.93 -14.35
CA GLY A 331 -20.87 1.90 -14.08
C GLY A 331 -19.70 1.40 -13.23
N CYS A 332 -19.59 0.09 -12.98
CA CYS A 332 -18.40 -0.50 -12.36
C CYS A 332 -17.29 -0.66 -13.41
N ALA A 333 -16.36 0.29 -13.51
CA ALA A 333 -15.31 0.26 -14.51
C ALA A 333 -13.98 0.70 -13.88
N ALA A 334 -13.10 -0.28 -13.65
CA ALA A 334 -11.79 -0.04 -13.05
C ALA A 334 -11.08 1.17 -13.68
N PRO A 335 -10.51 2.07 -12.86
CA PRO A 335 -9.92 3.30 -13.35
C PRO A 335 -8.73 3.02 -14.29
N ASP A 336 -8.56 3.87 -15.30
CA ASP A 336 -7.31 3.88 -16.08
C ASP A 336 -6.21 4.53 -15.25
N VAL A 337 -5.42 3.70 -14.57
CA VAL A 337 -4.33 4.15 -13.69
C VAL A 337 -3.21 4.87 -14.44
N PHE A 338 -3.20 4.85 -15.78
CA PHE A 338 -2.23 5.55 -16.64
C PHE A 338 -2.82 6.77 -17.37
N ALA A 339 -4.09 7.10 -17.11
CA ALA A 339 -4.70 8.34 -17.58
C ALA A 339 -4.03 9.53 -16.90
N SER A 340 -4.01 10.68 -17.59
CA SER A 340 -3.59 11.93 -16.98
C SER A 340 -4.62 12.36 -15.94
N THR A 341 -4.19 12.58 -14.71
CA THR A 341 -5.01 13.19 -13.65
C THR A 341 -4.93 14.71 -13.74
N ASP A 342 -5.89 15.44 -13.16
CA ASP A 342 -5.84 16.92 -13.10
C ASP A 342 -4.55 17.45 -12.41
N GLU A 343 -3.87 16.59 -11.63
CA GLU A 343 -2.58 16.86 -11.00
C GLU A 343 -1.40 16.89 -11.98
N ASP A 344 -1.49 16.21 -13.13
CA ASP A 344 -0.47 16.26 -14.20
C ASP A 344 -0.42 17.66 -14.86
N GLU A 345 -1.47 18.47 -14.69
CA GLU A 345 -1.61 19.80 -15.30
C GLU A 345 -1.29 20.97 -14.36
N ALA A 346 -0.93 20.71 -13.09
CA ALA A 346 -0.52 21.78 -12.17
C ALA A 346 0.81 22.40 -12.65
N PRO A 347 0.85 23.70 -13.00
CA PRO A 347 2.09 24.31 -13.46
C PRO A 347 3.11 24.31 -12.32
N ALA A 348 4.31 23.80 -12.60
CA ALA A 348 5.48 24.00 -11.76
C ALA A 348 5.53 25.49 -11.38
N SER A 349 5.37 25.79 -10.09
CA SER A 349 5.40 27.17 -9.60
C SER A 349 6.66 27.85 -10.13
N PRO A 350 6.56 29.01 -10.80
CA PRO A 350 7.73 29.69 -11.30
C PRO A 350 8.54 30.15 -10.08
N GLY A 351 9.75 29.61 -9.93
CA GLY A 351 10.70 30.03 -8.92
C GLY A 351 10.80 31.56 -8.92
N GLY A 352 10.56 32.15 -7.75
CA GLY A 352 10.65 33.58 -7.54
C GLY A 352 12.01 34.09 -7.98
N CYS A 353 12.02 34.89 -9.04
CA CYS A 353 13.18 35.68 -9.43
C CYS A 353 13.11 36.99 -8.62
N CYS A 354 13.87 37.08 -7.54
CA CYS A 354 14.13 38.34 -6.86
C CYS A 354 15.19 39.12 -7.67
N GLY A 355 14.79 40.28 -8.18
CA GLY A 355 15.66 41.36 -8.63
C GLY A 355 15.21 42.65 -7.97
#